data_AF-A0A496RWY3-F1
#
_entry.id   AF-A0A496RWY3-F1
#
_cell.length_a   1.000
_cell.length_b   1.000
_cell.length_c   1.000
_cell.angle_alpha   90.00
_cell.angle_beta   90.00
_cell.angle_gamma   90.00
#
_symmetry.space_group_name_H-M   'P 1'
#
loop_
_entity.id
_entity.type
_entity.pdbx_description
1 polymer ?
#
loop_
_entity_poly.entity_id
_entity_poly.type
_entity_poly.pdbx_seq_one_letter_code
_entity_poly.pdbx_strand_id
1 'polypeptide(L)'
;MWIELFQRCGSLRIMDEAPFRTALGFFESLRRQILEILQSRERWKPLTMRLEDEDFFIKTAEKLLEQYNQEYLRINDLLGFDSYGGLQYVNRPNNGDYNDWLATLRVLLLQCDKAIEGLNSKIFPLTGEQSLTLKRLEEDLQKTLSEMPEIFEKNLREAIKECENGCFLGSALISARIICYILTKIPGNLEEKIKCLRKKGLIKEKGEVPAQYIMKADKKARDYLSHDLKALPNSVETVELLGICGRLLKLLRKYKETNCNFSAENLKEENEGNQK
;
A
#
# COMPACT_ATOMS: atom_id res chain seq x y z
N MET A 1 24.33 5.92 14.89
CA MET A 1 24.04 7.19 14.20
C MET A 1 22.74 7.18 13.40
N TRP A 2 22.35 6.11 12.69
CA TRP A 2 21.03 6.05 11.99
C TRP A 2 19.83 5.63 12.86
N ILE A 3 20.06 5.05 14.04
CA ILE A 3 18.99 4.60 14.96
C ILE A 3 18.39 5.78 15.76
N GLU A 4 19.17 6.81 16.07
CA GLU A 4 18.71 7.98 16.82
C GLU A 4 17.89 8.98 15.97
N LEU A 5 18.09 8.99 14.64
CA LEU A 5 17.26 9.78 13.72
C LEU A 5 15.84 9.19 13.57
N PHE A 6 15.66 7.88 13.73
CA PHE A 6 14.33 7.25 13.73
C PHE A 6 13.56 7.48 15.05
N GLN A 7 14.24 7.60 16.18
CA GLN A 7 13.59 7.88 17.47
C GLN A 7 13.12 9.33 17.60
N ARG A 8 13.70 10.29 16.86
CA ARG A 8 13.18 11.66 16.77
C ARG A 8 11.98 11.82 15.85
N CYS A 9 11.68 10.82 15.02
CA CYS A 9 10.39 10.67 14.32
C CYS A 9 9.38 9.87 15.16
N GLY A 10 9.57 9.80 16.49
CA GLY A 10 8.72 9.12 17.47
C GLY A 10 7.33 9.76 17.69
N SER A 11 6.76 10.35 16.65
CA SER A 11 5.35 10.64 16.50
C SER A 11 4.96 10.31 15.06
N LEU A 12 5.17 9.05 14.67
CA LEU A 12 4.48 8.43 13.53
C LEU A 12 2.99 8.60 13.82
N ARG A 13 2.40 9.65 13.24
CA ARG A 13 0.97 9.95 13.33
C ARG A 13 0.25 8.67 12.95
N ILE A 14 -0.39 8.03 13.92
CA ILE A 14 -1.60 7.29 13.63
C ILE A 14 -2.45 8.31 12.89
N MET A 15 -2.69 8.07 11.60
CA MET A 15 -3.52 8.96 10.81
C MET A 15 -4.85 9.03 11.54
N ASP A 16 -5.21 10.21 12.05
CA ASP A 16 -6.53 10.40 12.61
C ASP A 16 -7.52 10.19 11.46
N GLU A 17 -8.21 9.06 11.47
CA GLU A 17 -9.15 8.70 10.43
C GLU A 17 -10.42 9.55 10.50
N ALA A 18 -10.71 10.18 11.65
CA ALA A 18 -11.98 10.89 11.85
C ALA A 18 -12.20 12.00 10.81
N PRO A 19 -11.22 12.90 10.52
CA PRO A 19 -11.33 13.87 9.43
C PRO A 19 -11.63 13.27 8.07
N PHE A 20 -11.01 12.13 7.72
CA PHE A 20 -11.22 11.45 6.44
C PHE A 20 -12.60 10.80 6.36
N ARG A 21 -13.05 10.15 7.44
CA ARG A 21 -14.39 9.52 7.53
C ARG A 21 -15.51 10.55 7.50
N THR A 22 -15.34 11.67 8.19
CA THR A 22 -16.29 12.80 8.14
C THR A 22 -16.36 13.38 6.73
N ALA A 23 -15.22 13.62 6.08
CA ALA A 23 -15.15 14.06 4.70
C ALA A 23 -15.82 13.06 3.73
N LEU A 24 -15.58 11.76 3.92
CA LEU A 24 -16.16 10.71 3.09
C LEU A 24 -17.68 10.73 3.18
N GLY A 25 -18.23 10.74 4.40
CA GLY A 25 -19.68 10.82 4.61
C GLY A 25 -20.32 12.08 4.02
N PHE A 26 -19.61 13.22 4.04
CA PHE A 26 -20.05 14.44 3.37
C PHE A 26 -20.17 14.24 1.85
N PHE A 27 -19.14 13.73 1.18
CA PHE A 27 -19.17 13.53 -0.27
C PHE A 27 -20.12 12.43 -0.71
N GLU A 28 -20.27 11.35 0.06
CA GLU A 28 -21.27 10.32 -0.21
C GLU A 28 -22.70 10.89 -0.16
N SER A 29 -22.98 11.73 0.83
CA SER A 29 -24.26 12.42 0.97
C SER A 29 -24.50 13.43 -0.16
N LEU A 30 -23.46 14.19 -0.54
CA LEU A 30 -23.53 15.16 -1.63
C LEU A 30 -23.74 14.47 -2.98
N ARG A 31 -22.96 13.42 -3.27
CA ARG A 31 -23.09 12.57 -4.45
C ARG A 31 -24.50 11.99 -4.57
N ARG A 32 -25.04 11.47 -3.46
CA ARG A 32 -26.41 10.92 -3.42
C ARG A 32 -27.44 11.99 -3.78
N GLN A 33 -27.36 13.17 -3.18
CA GLN A 33 -28.28 14.28 -3.50
C GLN A 33 -28.19 14.71 -4.98
N ILE A 34 -26.97 14.76 -5.54
CA ILE A 34 -26.76 15.03 -6.98
C ILE A 34 -27.42 13.94 -7.84
N LEU A 35 -27.26 12.66 -7.50
CA LEU A 35 -27.90 11.57 -8.24
C LEU A 35 -29.42 11.62 -8.14
N GLU A 36 -29.97 11.92 -6.97
CA GLU A 36 -31.42 12.03 -6.75
C GLU A 36 -32.04 13.12 -7.64
N ILE A 37 -31.40 14.30 -7.74
CA ILE A 37 -31.88 15.37 -8.61
C ILE A 37 -31.63 15.09 -10.10
N LEU A 38 -30.55 14.40 -10.46
CA LEU A 38 -30.30 13.98 -11.84
C LEU A 38 -31.25 12.86 -12.29
N GLN A 39 -31.68 11.98 -11.39
CA GLN A 39 -32.65 10.91 -11.66
C GLN A 39 -34.09 11.42 -11.66
N SER A 40 -34.41 12.46 -10.88
CA SER A 40 -35.73 13.08 -10.94
C SER A 40 -36.06 13.47 -12.38
N ARG A 41 -35.08 13.96 -13.15
CA ARG A 41 -35.16 14.20 -14.61
C ARG A 41 -35.71 13.04 -15.43
N GLU A 42 -35.36 11.78 -15.14
CA GLU A 42 -35.87 10.63 -15.90
C GLU A 42 -37.39 10.47 -15.77
N ARG A 43 -37.98 11.01 -14.69
CA ARG A 43 -39.44 11.07 -14.53
C ARG A 43 -40.11 12.20 -15.32
N TRP A 44 -39.37 13.25 -15.68
CA TRP A 44 -39.90 14.44 -16.36
C TRP A 44 -39.33 14.50 -17.78
N LYS A 45 -40.09 14.01 -18.77
CA LYS A 45 -39.70 14.21 -20.18
C LYS A 45 -39.59 15.72 -20.48
N PRO A 46 -38.60 16.15 -21.29
CA PRO A 46 -38.33 17.57 -21.56
C PRO A 46 -39.49 18.35 -22.21
N LEU A 47 -40.53 17.66 -22.70
CA LEU A 47 -41.70 18.29 -23.31
C LEU A 47 -42.79 18.71 -22.31
N THR A 48 -42.65 18.41 -21.01
CA THR A 48 -43.69 18.68 -20.00
C THR A 48 -43.18 19.30 -18.69
N MET A 49 -41.94 19.78 -18.63
CA MET A 49 -41.41 20.42 -17.42
C MET A 49 -42.14 21.74 -17.15
N ARG A 50 -42.68 21.92 -15.94
CA ARG A 50 -43.26 23.20 -15.53
C ARG A 50 -42.13 24.14 -15.13
N LEU A 51 -42.33 25.45 -15.32
CA LEU A 51 -41.37 26.48 -14.90
C LEU A 51 -41.00 26.36 -13.40
N GLU A 52 -41.93 25.92 -12.57
CA GLU A 52 -41.73 25.68 -11.13
C GLU A 52 -40.75 24.53 -10.84
N ASP A 53 -40.75 23.48 -11.68
CA ASP A 53 -39.83 22.33 -11.56
C ASP A 53 -38.41 22.73 -11.97
N GLU A 54 -38.28 23.63 -12.96
CA GLU A 54 -37.01 24.18 -13.41
C GLU A 54 -36.36 25.07 -12.35
N ASP A 55 -37.13 25.98 -11.75
CA ASP A 55 -36.66 26.85 -10.66
C ASP A 55 -36.24 26.04 -9.43
N PHE A 56 -37.01 25.00 -9.07
CA PHE A 56 -36.65 24.08 -8.01
C PHE A 56 -35.34 23.33 -8.30
N PHE A 57 -35.18 22.85 -9.54
CA PHE A 57 -33.97 22.17 -9.97
C PHE A 57 -32.75 23.07 -9.86
N ILE A 58 -32.83 24.28 -10.41
CA ILE A 58 -31.74 25.27 -10.43
C ILE A 58 -31.35 25.66 -8.99
N LYS A 59 -32.32 25.99 -8.13
CA LYS A 59 -32.04 26.33 -6.72
C LYS A 59 -31.35 25.21 -5.96
N THR A 60 -31.76 23.97 -6.22
CA THR A 60 -31.14 22.81 -5.59
C THR A 60 -29.72 22.59 -6.13
N ALA A 61 -29.52 22.73 -7.44
CA ALA A 61 -28.20 22.62 -8.06
C ALA A 61 -27.22 23.70 -7.56
N GLU A 62 -27.70 24.94 -7.39
CA GLU A 62 -26.96 26.05 -6.79
C GLU A 62 -26.48 25.72 -5.39
N LYS A 63 -27.39 25.22 -4.54
CA LYS A 63 -27.08 24.83 -3.17
C LYS A 63 -26.02 23.73 -3.11
N LEU A 64 -26.13 22.71 -3.97
CA LEU A 64 -25.16 21.60 -4.02
C LEU A 64 -23.79 22.07 -4.50
N LEU A 65 -23.74 22.98 -5.48
CA LEU A 65 -22.50 23.61 -5.94
C LEU A 65 -21.83 24.41 -4.83
N GLU A 66 -22.59 25.20 -4.09
CA GLU A 66 -22.07 26.01 -2.99
C GLU A 66 -21.50 25.12 -1.87
N GLN A 67 -22.22 24.07 -1.49
CA GLN A 67 -21.73 23.09 -0.51
C GLN A 67 -20.41 22.44 -0.95
N TYR A 68 -20.30 22.04 -2.20
CA TYR A 68 -19.06 21.49 -2.75
C TYR A 68 -17.90 22.50 -2.69
N ASN A 69 -18.12 23.72 -3.18
CA ASN A 69 -17.09 24.75 -3.28
C ASN A 69 -16.65 25.30 -1.91
N GLN A 70 -17.46 25.14 -0.86
CA GLN A 70 -17.04 25.44 0.51
C GLN A 70 -16.07 24.40 1.07
N GLU A 71 -16.15 23.15 0.63
CA GLU A 71 -15.39 22.04 1.21
C GLU A 71 -14.17 21.61 0.38
N TYR A 72 -14.13 21.86 -0.94
CA TYR A 72 -13.10 21.26 -1.81
C TYR A 72 -11.64 21.58 -1.41
N LEU A 73 -11.35 22.78 -0.90
CA LEU A 73 -9.99 23.16 -0.45
C LEU A 73 -9.55 22.34 0.77
N ARG A 74 -10.42 22.24 1.78
CA ARG A 74 -10.15 21.45 3.00
C ARG A 74 -9.83 20.00 2.65
N ILE A 75 -10.43 19.49 1.59
CA ILE A 75 -10.33 18.11 1.16
C ILE A 75 -9.05 17.89 0.36
N ASN A 76 -8.67 18.85 -0.50
CA ASN A 76 -7.35 18.84 -1.12
C ASN A 76 -6.24 18.86 -0.06
N ASP A 77 -6.39 19.66 1.01
CA ASP A 77 -5.44 19.68 2.12
C ASP A 77 -5.35 18.33 2.83
N LEU A 78 -6.49 17.66 3.07
CA LEU A 78 -6.53 16.33 3.67
C LEU A 78 -5.88 15.25 2.79
N LEU A 79 -6.11 15.33 1.47
CA LEU A 79 -5.62 14.32 0.53
C LEU A 79 -4.15 14.56 0.13
N GLY A 80 -3.65 15.78 0.29
CA GLY A 80 -2.31 16.20 -0.08
C GLY A 80 -2.12 16.37 -1.59
N PHE A 81 -3.19 16.71 -2.32
CA PHE A 81 -3.13 16.93 -3.76
C PHE A 81 -2.64 18.35 -4.10
N ASP A 82 -1.83 18.47 -5.14
CA ASP A 82 -1.50 19.76 -5.75
C ASP A 82 -2.60 20.20 -6.74
N SER A 83 -2.52 21.46 -7.17
CA SER A 83 -3.49 22.14 -8.04
C SER A 83 -3.71 21.48 -9.42
N TYR A 84 -2.93 20.46 -9.79
CA TYR A 84 -3.01 19.78 -11.08
C TYR A 84 -3.66 18.39 -11.00
N GLY A 85 -3.74 17.78 -9.82
CA GLY A 85 -4.36 16.46 -9.59
C GLY A 85 -5.53 16.43 -8.60
N GLY A 86 -5.71 17.50 -7.82
CA GLY A 86 -6.75 17.58 -6.79
C GLY A 86 -8.17 17.88 -7.29
N LEU A 87 -9.10 17.95 -6.34
CA LEU A 87 -10.45 18.45 -6.57
C LEU A 87 -10.42 19.87 -7.10
N GLN A 88 -11.29 20.18 -8.05
CA GLN A 88 -11.31 21.46 -8.74
C GLN A 88 -12.48 22.31 -8.30
N TYR A 89 -12.25 23.61 -8.11
CA TYR A 89 -13.34 24.57 -7.99
C TYR A 89 -14.26 24.47 -9.22
N VAL A 90 -15.56 24.34 -8.99
CA VAL A 90 -16.54 24.28 -10.09
C VAL A 90 -17.19 25.66 -10.22
N ASN A 91 -17.09 26.26 -11.40
CA ASN A 91 -17.69 27.57 -11.65
C ASN A 91 -19.22 27.46 -11.74
N ARG A 92 -19.90 28.52 -11.29
CA ARG A 92 -21.32 28.71 -11.57
C ARG A 92 -21.51 28.85 -13.09
N PRO A 93 -22.58 28.28 -13.66
CA PRO A 93 -22.90 28.46 -15.07
C PRO A 93 -23.20 29.93 -15.42
N ASN A 94 -22.87 30.33 -16.66
CA ASN A 94 -22.98 31.72 -17.11
C ASN A 94 -24.41 32.15 -17.39
N ASN A 95 -25.21 31.31 -18.07
CA ASN A 95 -26.58 31.67 -18.45
C ASN A 95 -27.60 31.25 -17.40
N GLY A 96 -27.19 30.39 -16.46
CA GLY A 96 -28.05 29.92 -15.37
C GLY A 96 -29.24 29.08 -15.82
N ASP A 97 -29.29 28.65 -17.08
CA ASP A 97 -30.37 27.82 -17.59
C ASP A 97 -30.24 26.36 -17.14
N TYR A 98 -31.33 25.61 -17.30
CA TYR A 98 -31.39 24.22 -16.89
C TYR A 98 -30.26 23.34 -17.47
N ASN A 99 -29.90 23.52 -18.75
CA ASN A 99 -28.91 22.66 -19.41
C ASN A 99 -27.49 22.93 -18.89
N ASP A 100 -27.19 24.20 -18.63
CA ASP A 100 -25.93 24.60 -18.03
C ASP A 100 -25.81 24.07 -16.58
N TRP A 101 -26.89 24.12 -15.80
CA TRP A 101 -26.92 23.52 -14.47
C TRP A 101 -26.81 21.99 -14.50
N LEU A 102 -27.45 21.34 -15.48
CA LEU A 102 -27.31 19.90 -15.70
C LEU A 102 -25.87 19.52 -16.01
N ALA A 103 -25.18 20.27 -16.86
CA ALA A 103 -23.76 20.06 -17.15
C ALA A 103 -22.90 20.26 -15.89
N THR A 104 -23.19 21.31 -15.11
CA THR A 104 -22.51 21.62 -13.84
C THR A 104 -22.66 20.49 -12.82
N LEU A 105 -23.86 19.92 -12.66
CA LEU A 105 -24.10 18.78 -11.76
C LEU A 105 -23.33 17.52 -12.18
N ARG A 106 -23.16 17.28 -13.50
CA ARG A 106 -22.35 16.15 -13.98
C ARG A 106 -20.86 16.32 -13.67
N VAL A 107 -20.35 17.55 -13.76
CA VAL A 107 -18.98 17.87 -13.33
C VAL A 107 -18.83 17.67 -11.83
N LEU A 108 -19.77 18.18 -11.03
CA LEU A 108 -19.80 17.98 -9.58
C LEU A 108 -19.82 16.49 -9.21
N LEU A 109 -20.61 15.67 -9.92
CA LEU A 109 -20.66 14.23 -9.70
C LEU A 109 -19.28 13.58 -9.87
N LEU A 110 -18.58 13.91 -10.95
CA LEU A 110 -17.22 13.42 -11.21
C LEU A 110 -16.24 13.87 -10.11
N GLN A 111 -16.34 15.11 -9.63
CA GLN A 111 -15.50 15.60 -8.54
C GLN A 111 -15.80 14.88 -7.22
N CYS A 112 -17.06 14.58 -6.93
CA CYS A 112 -17.44 13.77 -5.76
C CYS A 112 -16.88 12.36 -5.85
N ASP A 113 -16.95 11.71 -7.01
CA ASP A 113 -16.37 10.38 -7.23
C ASP A 113 -14.86 10.37 -6.97
N LYS A 114 -14.14 11.38 -7.50
CA LYS A 114 -12.69 11.57 -7.21
C LYS A 114 -12.40 11.76 -5.72
N ALA A 115 -13.21 12.57 -5.03
CA ALA A 115 -13.06 12.82 -3.61
C ALA A 115 -13.23 11.52 -2.81
N ILE A 116 -14.30 10.77 -3.10
CA ILE A 116 -14.61 9.49 -2.46
C ILE A 116 -13.49 8.47 -2.70
N GLU A 117 -13.01 8.35 -3.93
CA GLU A 117 -11.89 7.45 -4.26
C GLU A 117 -10.62 7.84 -3.50
N GLY A 118 -10.25 9.13 -3.51
CA GLY A 118 -9.10 9.64 -2.79
C GLY A 118 -9.20 9.40 -1.27
N LEU A 119 -10.35 9.69 -0.66
CA LEU A 119 -10.58 9.49 0.76
C LEU A 119 -10.56 8.00 1.13
N ASN A 120 -11.19 7.16 0.32
CA ASN A 120 -11.15 5.70 0.51
C ASN A 120 -9.73 5.16 0.40
N SER A 121 -8.88 5.68 -0.48
CA SER A 121 -7.48 5.25 -0.58
C SER A 121 -6.66 5.58 0.68
N LYS A 122 -7.06 6.61 1.44
CA LYS A 122 -6.45 6.95 2.73
C LYS A 122 -6.99 6.08 3.86
N ILE A 123 -8.31 5.89 3.91
CA ILE A 123 -8.98 5.09 4.96
C ILE A 123 -8.72 3.59 4.79
N PHE A 124 -8.63 3.12 3.55
CA PHE A 124 -8.43 1.73 3.17
C PHE A 124 -7.25 1.63 2.18
N PRO A 125 -6.00 1.75 2.64
CA PRO A 125 -4.83 1.72 1.75
C PRO A 125 -4.63 0.37 1.05
N LEU A 126 -5.21 -0.70 1.61
CA LEU A 126 -5.12 -2.06 1.11
C LEU A 126 -6.49 -2.60 0.73
N THR A 127 -6.54 -3.39 -0.35
CA THR A 127 -7.72 -4.18 -0.68
C THR A 127 -7.96 -5.28 0.37
N GLY A 128 -9.18 -5.82 0.43
CA GLY A 128 -9.47 -6.95 1.31
C GLY A 128 -8.55 -8.17 1.08
N GLU A 129 -8.20 -8.43 -0.17
CA GLU A 129 -7.27 -9.51 -0.54
C GLU A 129 -5.84 -9.22 -0.07
N GLN A 130 -5.36 -7.97 -0.20
CA GLN A 130 -4.05 -7.57 0.28
C GLN A 130 -3.94 -7.67 1.80
N SER A 131 -4.95 -7.18 2.52
CA SER A 131 -5.03 -7.28 3.97
C SER A 131 -5.06 -8.73 4.46
N LEU A 132 -5.83 -9.60 3.81
CA LEU A 132 -5.83 -11.04 4.10
C LEU A 132 -4.46 -11.68 3.81
N THR A 133 -3.80 -11.26 2.73
CA THR A 133 -2.46 -11.73 2.37
C THR A 133 -1.43 -11.37 3.44
N LEU A 134 -1.46 -10.15 3.97
CA LEU A 134 -0.56 -9.73 5.05
C LEU A 134 -0.82 -10.49 6.35
N LYS A 135 -2.07 -10.69 6.73
CA LYS A 135 -2.43 -11.49 7.92
C LYS A 135 -1.90 -12.91 7.83
N ARG A 136 -2.12 -13.57 6.68
CA ARG A 136 -1.57 -14.91 6.43
C ARG A 136 -0.05 -14.93 6.48
N LEU A 137 0.61 -13.91 5.93
CA LEU A 137 2.07 -13.78 6.01
C LEU A 137 2.56 -13.67 7.45
N GLU A 138 1.89 -12.87 8.28
CA GLU A 138 2.25 -12.71 9.70
C GLU A 138 2.06 -14.02 10.47
N GLU A 139 0.92 -14.67 10.31
CA GLU A 139 0.61 -15.99 10.91
C GLU A 139 1.66 -17.05 10.47
N ASP A 140 1.95 -17.11 9.16
CA ASP A 140 2.91 -18.05 8.57
C ASP A 140 4.35 -17.85 9.06
N LEU A 141 4.69 -16.65 9.53
CA LEU A 141 6.03 -16.29 9.97
C LEU A 141 6.19 -16.37 11.48
N GLN A 142 5.11 -16.49 12.26
CA GLN A 142 5.15 -16.48 13.71
C GLN A 142 6.17 -17.49 14.28
N LYS A 143 6.12 -18.75 13.82
CA LYS A 143 7.10 -19.78 14.21
C LYS A 143 8.53 -19.46 13.75
N THR A 144 8.68 -18.92 12.54
CA THR A 144 10.01 -18.59 11.98
C THR A 144 10.66 -17.46 12.77
N LEU A 145 9.87 -16.47 13.19
CA LEU A 145 10.33 -15.32 13.95
C LEU A 145 10.70 -15.69 15.40
N SER A 146 9.94 -16.59 16.04
CA SER A 146 10.27 -17.06 17.39
C SER A 146 11.61 -17.81 17.48
N GLU A 147 12.09 -18.35 16.36
CA GLU A 147 13.36 -19.09 16.25
C GLU A 147 14.51 -18.19 15.73
N MET A 148 14.26 -16.91 15.50
CA MET A 148 15.20 -15.95 14.91
C MET A 148 15.47 -14.78 15.88
N PRO A 149 16.59 -14.05 15.71
CA PRO A 149 16.86 -12.86 16.52
C PRO A 149 15.71 -11.83 16.45
N GLU A 150 15.32 -11.29 17.61
CA GLU A 150 14.19 -10.35 17.79
C GLU A 150 14.21 -9.17 16.80
N ILE A 151 15.39 -8.74 16.38
CA ILE A 151 15.54 -7.66 15.40
C ILE A 151 14.79 -7.92 14.09
N PHE A 152 14.67 -9.18 13.65
CA PHE A 152 13.91 -9.53 12.45
C PHE A 152 12.41 -9.32 12.64
N GLU A 153 11.88 -9.73 13.80
CA GLU A 153 10.48 -9.53 14.14
C GLU A 153 10.15 -8.04 14.23
N LYS A 154 10.96 -7.26 14.95
CA LYS A 154 10.76 -5.81 15.09
C LYS A 154 10.72 -5.10 13.73
N ASN A 155 11.65 -5.44 12.84
CA ASN A 155 11.70 -4.86 11.51
C ASN A 155 10.51 -5.28 10.64
N LEU A 156 10.13 -6.54 10.68
CA LEU A 156 9.01 -7.03 9.87
C LEU A 156 7.68 -6.46 10.36
N ARG A 157 7.46 -6.40 11.67
CA ARG A 157 6.27 -5.78 12.26
C ARG A 157 6.15 -4.30 11.87
N GLU A 158 7.26 -3.57 11.91
CA GLU A 158 7.25 -2.18 11.45
C GLU A 158 6.94 -2.08 9.96
N ALA A 159 7.52 -2.94 9.12
CA ALA A 159 7.23 -2.95 7.70
C ALA A 159 5.76 -3.30 7.39
N ILE A 160 5.16 -4.24 8.11
CA ILE A 160 3.74 -4.58 7.99
C ILE A 160 2.88 -3.38 8.39
N LYS A 161 3.14 -2.79 9.56
CA LYS A 161 2.44 -1.62 10.06
C LYS A 161 2.48 -0.44 9.07
N GLU A 162 3.66 -0.15 8.51
CA GLU A 162 3.81 0.89 7.49
C GLU A 162 2.96 0.58 6.24
N CYS A 163 2.90 -0.70 5.83
CA CYS A 163 2.09 -1.12 4.69
C CYS A 163 0.58 -0.96 4.97
N GLU A 164 0.13 -1.35 6.16
CA GLU A 164 -1.26 -1.20 6.61
C GLU A 164 -1.70 0.27 6.67
N ASN A 165 -0.78 1.16 7.04
CA ASN A 165 -1.00 2.61 7.08
C ASN A 165 -0.88 3.30 5.71
N GLY A 166 -0.61 2.56 4.63
CA GLY A 166 -0.40 3.14 3.29
C GLY A 166 0.96 3.78 3.07
N CYS A 167 1.89 3.65 4.02
CA CYS A 167 3.28 4.11 3.93
C CYS A 167 4.13 3.09 3.15
N PHE A 168 3.76 2.85 1.89
CA PHE A 168 4.33 1.81 1.04
C PHE A 168 5.85 1.93 0.83
N LEU A 169 6.36 3.14 0.65
CA LEU A 169 7.81 3.37 0.54
C LEU A 169 8.55 3.01 1.84
N GLY A 170 8.00 3.39 3.00
CA GLY A 170 8.57 3.06 4.30
C GLY A 170 8.66 1.54 4.50
N SER A 171 7.54 0.86 4.25
CA SER A 171 7.47 -0.62 4.28
C SER A 171 8.47 -1.27 3.32
N ALA A 172 8.58 -0.76 2.10
CA ALA A 172 9.46 -1.32 1.09
C ALA A 172 10.94 -1.14 1.44
N LEU A 173 11.34 0.02 1.96
CA LEU A 173 12.71 0.28 2.39
C LEU A 173 13.13 -0.62 3.56
N ILE A 174 12.24 -0.80 4.54
CA ILE A 174 12.49 -1.72 5.67
C ILE A 174 12.63 -3.15 5.15
N SER A 175 11.70 -3.60 4.29
CA SER A 175 11.72 -4.94 3.69
C SER A 175 12.99 -5.16 2.85
N ALA A 176 13.37 -4.19 2.00
CA ALA A 176 14.57 -4.24 1.19
C ALA A 176 15.84 -4.36 2.04
N ARG A 177 15.92 -3.62 3.16
CA ARG A 177 17.04 -3.74 4.11
C ARG A 177 17.15 -5.15 4.69
N ILE A 178 16.04 -5.77 5.08
CA ILE A 178 16.03 -7.15 5.59
C ILE A 178 16.51 -8.11 4.50
N ILE A 179 16.01 -7.97 3.26
CA ILE A 179 16.42 -8.78 2.11
C ILE A 179 17.93 -8.68 1.87
N CYS A 180 18.47 -7.47 1.77
CA CYS A 180 19.90 -7.24 1.60
C CYS A 180 20.70 -7.90 2.73
N TYR A 181 20.28 -7.70 3.98
CA TYR A 181 20.93 -8.32 5.14
C TYR A 181 20.94 -9.84 5.05
N ILE A 182 19.81 -10.48 4.75
CA ILE A 182 19.72 -11.94 4.59
C ILE A 182 20.69 -12.41 3.52
N LEU A 183 20.69 -11.76 2.36
CA LEU A 183 21.59 -12.13 1.27
C LEU A 183 23.05 -11.99 1.69
N THR A 184 23.44 -10.98 2.48
CA THR A 184 24.82 -10.86 2.97
C THR A 184 25.29 -12.03 3.86
N LYS A 185 24.37 -12.80 4.45
CA LYS A 185 24.70 -13.98 5.28
C LYS A 185 25.01 -15.23 4.47
N ILE A 186 24.76 -15.21 3.16
CA ILE A 186 25.13 -16.29 2.26
C ILE A 186 26.39 -15.84 1.50
N PRO A 187 27.48 -16.61 1.55
CA PRO A 187 28.77 -16.22 0.97
C PRO A 187 28.71 -16.19 -0.56
N GLY A 188 29.58 -15.36 -1.14
CA GLY A 188 29.77 -15.21 -2.58
C GLY A 188 28.99 -14.06 -3.22
N ASN A 189 29.15 -13.89 -4.54
CA ASN A 189 28.28 -13.05 -5.35
C ASN A 189 26.89 -13.71 -5.56
N LEU A 190 25.94 -13.04 -6.22
CA LEU A 190 24.57 -13.55 -6.36
C LEU A 190 24.50 -14.95 -7.01
N GLU A 191 25.31 -15.20 -8.04
CA GLU A 191 25.34 -16.48 -8.73
C GLU A 191 25.92 -17.58 -7.84
N GLU A 192 26.99 -17.27 -7.11
CA GLU A 192 27.60 -18.17 -6.11
C GLU A 192 26.64 -18.49 -4.97
N LYS A 193 25.86 -17.50 -4.48
CA LYS A 193 24.81 -17.70 -3.47
C LYS A 193 23.77 -18.69 -3.96
N ILE A 194 23.29 -18.52 -5.19
CA ILE A 194 22.32 -19.44 -5.80
C ILE A 194 22.91 -20.86 -5.92
N LYS A 195 24.16 -20.99 -6.39
CA LYS A 195 24.87 -22.29 -6.46
C LYS A 195 24.99 -22.93 -5.08
N CYS A 196 25.37 -22.16 -4.05
CA CYS A 196 25.48 -22.62 -2.67
C CYS A 196 24.16 -23.13 -2.12
N LEU A 197 23.09 -22.35 -2.24
CA LEU A 197 21.75 -22.73 -1.79
C LEU A 197 21.23 -23.98 -2.52
N ARG A 198 21.53 -24.12 -3.82
CA ARG A 198 21.15 -25.30 -4.62
C ARG A 198 21.91 -26.55 -4.17
N LYS A 199 23.22 -26.44 -3.93
CA LYS A 199 24.06 -27.54 -3.42
C LYS A 199 23.56 -28.04 -2.06
N LYS A 200 23.04 -27.15 -1.21
CA LYS A 200 22.43 -27.48 0.08
C LYS A 200 20.98 -27.98 -0.02
N GLY A 201 20.42 -28.12 -1.22
CA GLY A 201 19.04 -28.56 -1.43
C GLY A 201 17.96 -27.57 -0.98
N LEU A 202 18.35 -26.32 -0.65
CA LEU A 202 17.45 -25.29 -0.11
C LEU A 202 16.64 -24.58 -1.19
N ILE A 203 17.17 -24.54 -2.41
CA ILE A 203 16.46 -24.05 -3.59
C ILE A 203 16.54 -25.09 -4.72
N LYS A 204 15.47 -25.19 -5.50
CA LYS A 204 15.33 -26.10 -6.66
C LYS A 204 14.90 -25.29 -7.88
N GLU A 205 14.98 -25.86 -9.08
CA GLU A 205 14.42 -25.22 -10.29
C GLU A 205 12.90 -25.04 -10.18
N LYS A 206 12.22 -25.96 -9.50
CA LYS A 206 10.80 -25.88 -9.14
C LYS A 206 10.65 -26.14 -7.62
N GLY A 207 10.02 -25.22 -6.89
CA GLY A 207 9.85 -25.29 -5.44
C GLY A 207 9.39 -23.96 -4.83
N GLU A 208 9.24 -23.92 -3.50
CA GLU A 208 8.74 -22.75 -2.75
C GLU A 208 9.59 -21.48 -2.96
N VAL A 209 10.91 -21.65 -3.17
CA VAL A 209 11.86 -20.58 -3.47
C VAL A 209 12.74 -20.99 -4.67
N PRO A 210 12.35 -20.65 -5.92
CA PRO A 210 13.18 -20.91 -7.10
C PRO A 210 14.37 -19.95 -7.19
N ALA A 211 15.39 -20.29 -7.97
CA ALA A 211 16.57 -19.41 -8.15
C ALA A 211 16.20 -18.00 -8.67
N GLN A 212 15.22 -17.93 -9.58
CA GLN A 212 14.68 -16.67 -10.10
C GLN A 212 14.10 -15.78 -8.99
N TYR A 213 13.64 -16.39 -7.90
CA TYR A 213 13.11 -15.66 -6.75
C TYR A 213 14.18 -14.86 -6.03
N ILE A 214 15.36 -15.46 -5.85
CA ILE A 214 16.51 -14.81 -5.21
C ILE A 214 16.98 -13.62 -6.06
N MET A 215 17.04 -13.80 -7.38
CA MET A 215 17.39 -12.73 -8.32
C MET A 215 16.37 -11.59 -8.29
N LYS A 216 15.07 -11.92 -8.26
CA LYS A 216 13.99 -10.93 -8.17
C LYS A 216 14.05 -10.14 -6.87
N ALA A 217 14.28 -10.82 -5.74
CA ALA A 217 14.40 -10.20 -4.43
C ALA A 217 15.58 -9.22 -4.37
N ASP A 218 16.74 -9.67 -4.83
CA ASP A 218 17.97 -8.89 -4.90
C ASP A 218 17.83 -7.65 -5.81
N LYS A 219 17.21 -7.82 -6.99
CA LYS A 219 16.90 -6.70 -7.88
C LYS A 219 15.97 -5.68 -7.21
N LYS A 220 14.80 -6.12 -6.72
CA LYS A 220 13.82 -5.21 -6.09
C LYS A 220 14.42 -4.46 -4.91
N ALA A 221 15.19 -5.14 -4.06
CA ALA A 221 15.81 -4.49 -2.91
C ALA A 221 16.79 -3.38 -3.34
N ARG A 222 17.59 -3.61 -4.38
CA ARG A 222 18.51 -2.58 -4.91
C ARG A 222 17.77 -1.42 -5.57
N ASP A 223 16.75 -1.72 -6.36
CA ASP A 223 15.93 -0.71 -7.05
C ASP A 223 15.40 0.31 -6.03
N TYR A 224 14.79 -0.16 -4.93
CA TYR A 224 14.25 0.73 -3.89
C TYR A 224 15.31 1.41 -3.00
N LEU A 225 16.49 0.82 -2.82
CA LEU A 225 17.50 1.37 -1.91
C LEU A 225 18.49 2.32 -2.58
N SER A 226 18.84 2.09 -3.85
CA SER A 226 20.04 2.72 -4.42
C SER A 226 20.11 2.79 -5.95
N HIS A 227 19.32 2.00 -6.69
CA HIS A 227 19.50 1.86 -8.13
C HIS A 227 18.50 2.66 -8.96
N ASP A 228 17.28 2.89 -8.45
CA ASP A 228 16.26 3.66 -9.16
C ASP A 228 15.60 4.70 -8.25
N LEU A 229 15.99 5.96 -8.42
CA LEU A 229 15.40 7.09 -7.70
C LEU A 229 13.91 7.28 -8.02
N LYS A 230 13.40 6.71 -9.12
CA LYS A 230 12.00 6.79 -9.53
C LYS A 230 11.17 5.62 -9.00
N ALA A 231 11.80 4.63 -8.36
CA ALA A 231 11.09 3.47 -7.82
C ALA A 231 10.26 3.86 -6.59
N LEU A 232 8.99 4.16 -6.83
CA LEU A 232 7.99 4.41 -5.80
C LEU A 232 7.02 3.23 -5.74
N PRO A 233 7.10 2.38 -4.70
CA PRO A 233 6.29 1.18 -4.62
C PRO A 233 4.82 1.51 -4.33
N ASN A 234 3.92 0.83 -5.03
CA ASN A 234 2.50 0.83 -4.69
C ASN A 234 2.15 -0.30 -3.70
N SER A 235 0.86 -0.41 -3.32
CA SER A 235 0.38 -1.43 -2.38
C SER A 235 0.66 -2.86 -2.84
N VAL A 236 0.44 -3.16 -4.13
CA VAL A 236 0.67 -4.50 -4.71
C VAL A 236 2.15 -4.86 -4.62
N GLU A 237 3.02 -3.95 -5.02
CA GLU A 237 4.47 -4.17 -5.01
C GLU A 237 5.04 -4.32 -3.60
N THR A 238 4.47 -3.59 -2.64
CA THR A 238 4.87 -3.61 -1.23
C THR A 238 4.48 -4.93 -0.57
N VAL A 239 3.22 -5.35 -0.72
CA VAL A 239 2.73 -6.66 -0.22
C VAL A 239 3.55 -7.79 -0.83
N GLU A 240 3.86 -7.71 -2.12
CA GLU A 240 4.72 -8.69 -2.79
C GLU A 240 6.13 -8.72 -2.18
N LEU A 241 6.74 -7.55 -1.90
CA LEU A 241 8.06 -7.45 -1.31
C LEU A 241 8.10 -7.98 0.13
N LEU A 242 7.06 -7.74 0.92
CA LEU A 242 6.89 -8.35 2.24
C LEU A 242 6.82 -9.88 2.13
N GLY A 243 6.07 -10.41 1.17
CA GLY A 243 6.04 -11.84 0.87
C GLY A 243 7.40 -12.42 0.43
N ILE A 244 8.23 -11.61 -0.24
CA ILE A 244 9.64 -11.93 -0.54
C ILE A 244 10.49 -11.97 0.72
N CYS A 245 10.38 -10.95 1.54
CA CYS A 245 11.09 -10.86 2.81
C CYS A 245 10.79 -12.09 3.70
N GLY A 246 9.52 -12.44 3.88
CA GLY A 246 9.10 -13.61 4.65
C GLY A 246 9.68 -14.93 4.15
N ARG A 247 9.64 -15.17 2.85
CA ARG A 247 10.23 -16.39 2.25
C ARG A 247 11.75 -16.44 2.41
N LEU A 248 12.44 -15.31 2.30
CA LEU A 248 13.88 -15.25 2.54
C LEU A 248 14.24 -15.43 4.01
N LEU A 249 13.39 -15.01 4.95
CA LEU A 249 13.59 -15.30 6.38
C LEU A 249 13.52 -16.80 6.66
N LYS A 250 12.49 -17.48 6.12
CA LYS A 250 12.37 -18.95 6.18
C LYS A 250 13.60 -19.64 5.58
N LEU A 251 14.10 -19.13 4.45
CA LEU A 251 15.31 -19.64 3.80
C LEU A 251 16.56 -19.45 4.68
N LEU A 252 16.74 -18.28 5.27
CA LEU A 252 17.89 -17.99 6.15
C LEU A 252 17.89 -18.92 7.37
N ARG A 253 16.71 -19.17 7.95
CA ARG A 253 16.56 -20.12 9.07
C ARG A 253 17.04 -21.51 8.67
N LYS A 254 16.51 -22.07 7.58
CA LYS A 254 16.92 -23.39 7.04
C LYS A 254 18.42 -23.43 6.71
N TYR A 255 18.95 -22.34 6.16
CA TYR A 255 20.38 -22.22 5.85
C TYR A 255 21.26 -22.28 7.11
N LYS A 256 20.84 -21.62 8.21
CA LYS A 256 21.54 -21.71 9.49
C LYS A 256 21.46 -23.11 10.09
N GLU A 257 20.29 -23.75 10.07
CA GLU A 257 20.12 -25.13 10.54
C GLU A 257 21.07 -26.10 9.80
N THR A 258 21.15 -25.98 8.48
CA THR A 258 22.03 -26.84 7.66
C THR A 258 23.50 -26.57 7.93
N ASN A 259 23.89 -25.33 8.25
CA ASN A 259 25.28 -24.99 8.60
C ASN A 259 25.67 -25.38 10.02
N CYS A 260 24.75 -25.25 11.00
CA CYS A 260 24.99 -25.71 12.37
C CYS A 260 25.12 -27.24 12.44
N ASN A 261 24.35 -27.98 11.63
CA ASN A 261 24.46 -29.44 11.56
C ASN A 261 25.76 -29.88 10.87
N PHE A 262 26.21 -29.17 9.83
CA PHE A 262 27.49 -29.45 9.17
C PHE A 262 28.71 -29.23 10.09
N SER A 263 28.64 -28.26 11.02
CA SER A 263 29.68 -28.09 12.04
C SER A 263 29.67 -29.17 13.14
N ALA A 264 28.52 -29.80 13.40
CA ALA A 264 28.40 -30.85 14.42
C ALA A 264 28.76 -32.25 13.89
N GLU A 265 28.54 -32.53 12.60
CA GLU A 265 28.92 -33.79 11.96
C GLU A 265 30.44 -33.90 11.73
N ASN A 266 31.10 -32.80 11.36
CA ASN A 266 32.57 -32.78 11.22
C ASN A 266 33.32 -32.99 12.55
N LEU A 267 32.68 -32.71 13.69
CA LEU A 267 33.25 -32.99 15.02
C LEU A 267 33.02 -34.45 15.47
N LYS A 268 32.16 -35.21 14.80
CA LYS A 268 31.97 -36.64 15.07
C LYS A 268 32.90 -37.50 14.21
N GLU A 269 33.12 -37.13 12.95
CA GLU A 269 34.05 -37.85 12.07
C GLU A 269 35.53 -37.73 12.52
N GLU A 270 35.94 -36.63 13.15
CA GLU A 270 37.29 -36.49 13.73
C GLU A 270 37.51 -37.31 15.02
N ASN A 271 36.43 -37.70 15.72
CA ASN A 271 36.51 -38.48 16.95
C ASN A 271 36.43 -40.00 16.71
N GLU A 272 35.81 -40.45 15.61
CA GLU A 272 35.77 -41.86 15.22
C GLU A 272 36.99 -42.29 14.39
N GLY A 273 37.70 -41.34 13.76
CA GLY A 273 38.95 -41.60 13.04
C GLY A 273 40.20 -41.81 13.93
N ASN A 274 40.11 -41.51 15.23
CA ASN A 274 41.23 -41.60 16.19
C ASN A 274 41.13 -42.78 17.17
N GLN A 275 40.28 -43.79 16.88
CA GLN A 275 40.20 -45.04 17.65
C GLN A 275 40.54 -46.29 16.82
N LYS A 276 41.58 -46.22 15.99
CA LYS A 276 42.23 -47.41 15.41
C LYS A 276 43.63 -47.59 15.92
#